data_AF-A0AAF6BGW5-F1
#
_entry.id   AF-A0AAF6BGW5-F1
#
_cell.length_a   1.000
_cell.length_b   1.000
_cell.length_c   1.000
_cell.angle_alpha   90.00
_cell.angle_beta   90.00
_cell.angle_gamma   90.00
#
_symmetry.space_group_name_H-M   'P 1'
#
loop_
_entity.id
_entity.type
_entity.pdbx_description
1 polymer ?
#
loop_
_entity_poly.entity_id
_entity_poly.type
_entity_poly.pdbx_seq_one_letter_code
_entity_poly.pdbx_strand_id
1 'polypeptide(L)'
;MFSIIHGLKNYNQQAIQAARYIGQGFLVTLDHMNRLPTTIQYPYEKLIPSEQFRGRIHFEFDKCIACEVCVHVCPINLPVVDWELKKTIKKNN
;
A
#
# COMPACT_ATOMS: atom_id res chain seq x y z
N MET A 1 -52.07 -34.86 2.09
CA MET A 1 -52.21 -33.63 2.91
C MET A 1 -50.97 -33.30 3.75
N PHE A 2 -50.23 -34.29 4.27
CA PHE A 2 -49.08 -34.09 5.16
C PHE A 2 -47.82 -33.44 4.51
N SER A 3 -47.58 -33.68 3.22
CA SER A 3 -46.41 -33.16 2.48
C SER A 3 -46.40 -31.62 2.35
N ILE A 4 -47.56 -31.01 2.08
CA ILE A 4 -47.71 -29.56 1.92
C ILE A 4 -47.42 -28.83 3.24
N ILE A 5 -47.87 -29.42 4.35
CA ILE A 5 -47.65 -28.89 5.70
C ILE A 5 -46.15 -28.93 6.06
N HIS A 6 -45.45 -30.02 5.70
CA HIS A 6 -43.99 -30.13 5.87
C HIS A 6 -43.22 -29.14 4.99
N GLY A 7 -43.63 -28.93 3.74
CA GLY A 7 -43.01 -27.94 2.85
C GLY A 7 -43.08 -26.52 3.39
N LEU A 8 -44.26 -26.10 3.86
CA LEU A 8 -44.46 -24.80 4.51
C LEU A 8 -43.65 -24.64 5.80
N LYS A 9 -43.60 -25.69 6.63
CA LYS A 9 -42.79 -25.70 7.86
C LYS A 9 -41.31 -25.51 7.54
N ASN A 10 -40.80 -26.20 6.51
CA ASN A 10 -39.40 -26.10 6.09
C ASN A 10 -39.07 -24.73 5.49
N TYR A 11 -39.95 -24.15 4.67
CA TYR A 11 -39.78 -22.80 4.12
C TYR A 11 -39.71 -21.73 5.21
N ASN A 12 -40.61 -21.79 6.20
CA ASN A 12 -40.61 -20.87 7.33
C ASN A 12 -39.33 -21.00 8.17
N GLN A 13 -38.85 -22.23 8.39
CA GLN A 13 -37.59 -22.48 9.08
C GLN A 13 -36.40 -21.88 8.33
N GLN A 14 -36.34 -22.03 7.01
CA GLN A 14 -35.30 -21.42 6.16
C GLN A 14 -35.35 -19.89 6.20
N ALA A 15 -36.54 -19.30 6.13
CA ALA A 15 -36.73 -17.85 6.20
C ALA A 15 -36.26 -17.28 7.56
N ILE A 16 -36.60 -17.94 8.66
CA ILE A 16 -36.14 -17.55 10.02
C ILE A 16 -34.63 -17.68 10.13
N GLN A 17 -34.04 -18.74 9.57
CA GLN A 17 -32.60 -18.94 9.60
C GLN A 17 -31.86 -17.87 8.81
N ALA A 18 -32.36 -17.53 7.61
CA ALA A 18 -31.81 -16.44 6.80
C ALA A 18 -31.90 -15.09 7.55
N ALA A 19 -33.06 -14.79 8.15
CA ALA A 19 -33.24 -13.57 8.94
C ALA A 19 -32.28 -13.47 10.13
N ARG A 20 -31.98 -14.59 10.81
CA ARG A 20 -30.99 -14.63 11.90
C ARG A 20 -29.58 -14.32 11.41
N TYR A 21 -29.15 -14.89 10.28
CA TYR A 21 -27.82 -14.60 9.73
C TYR A 21 -27.69 -13.16 9.26
N ILE A 22 -28.74 -12.62 8.64
CA ILE A 22 -28.79 -11.20 8.26
C ILE A 22 -28.71 -10.30 9.50
N GLY A 23 -29.47 -10.63 10.55
CA GLY A 23 -29.42 -9.91 11.83
C GLY A 23 -28.05 -9.96 12.50
N GLN A 24 -27.38 -11.12 12.47
CA GLN A 24 -25.99 -11.25 12.96
C GLN A 24 -25.04 -10.33 12.18
N GLY A 25 -25.16 -10.24 10.86
CA GLY A 25 -24.36 -9.32 10.04
C GLY A 25 -24.59 -7.85 10.40
N PHE A 26 -25.85 -7.43 10.56
CA PHE A 26 -26.17 -6.05 10.94
C PHE A 26 -25.67 -5.68 12.34
N LEU A 27 -25.72 -6.60 13.30
CA LEU A 27 -25.17 -6.37 14.64
C LEU A 27 -23.66 -6.11 14.59
N VAL A 28 -22.92 -6.84 13.75
CA VAL A 28 -21.49 -6.59 13.53
C VAL A 28 -21.26 -5.22 12.92
N THR A 29 -22.06 -4.80 11.93
CA THR A 29 -21.91 -3.46 11.33
C THR A 29 -22.17 -2.34 12.32
N LEU A 30 -23.19 -2.49 13.18
CA LEU A 30 -23.50 -1.52 14.23
C LEU A 30 -22.39 -1.45 15.30
N ASP A 31 -21.79 -2.59 15.66
CA ASP A 31 -20.64 -2.61 16.56
C ASP A 31 -19.42 -1.87 15.98
N HIS A 32 -19.16 -1.99 14.68
CA HIS A 32 -18.06 -1.26 14.02
C HIS A 32 -18.30 0.25 13.94
N MET A 33 -19.56 0.71 13.85
CA MET A 33 -19.88 2.15 13.86
C MET A 33 -19.55 2.83 15.18
N ASN A 34 -19.53 2.08 16.30
CA ASN A 34 -19.20 2.62 17.62
C ASN A 34 -17.69 2.69 17.89
N ARG A 35 -16.85 2.18 16.98
CA ARG A 35 -15.39 2.24 17.12
C ARG A 35 -14.86 3.55 16.57
N LEU A 36 -13.78 4.06 17.17
CA LEU A 36 -13.06 5.22 16.66
C LEU A 36 -12.48 4.89 15.27
N PRO A 37 -12.52 5.83 14.30
CA PRO A 37 -11.98 5.60 12.97
C PRO A 37 -10.46 5.39 13.04
N THR A 38 -9.97 4.27 12.51
CA THR A 38 -8.54 3.99 12.37
C THR A 38 -8.02 4.58 11.06
N THR A 39 -8.13 5.90 10.90
CA THR A 39 -7.69 6.63 9.71
C THR A 39 -6.66 7.69 10.08
N ILE A 40 -5.79 8.05 9.14
CA ILE A 40 -4.88 9.21 9.26
C ILE A 40 -5.34 10.27 8.26
N GLN A 41 -5.58 11.49 8.72
CA GLN A 41 -6.14 12.55 7.90
C GLN A 41 -5.07 13.30 7.08
N TYR A 42 -4.62 12.73 5.96
CA TYR A 42 -3.77 13.47 5.02
C TYR A 42 -4.54 14.65 4.39
N PRO A 43 -3.96 15.86 4.24
CA PRO A 43 -2.56 16.25 4.48
C PRO A 43 -2.26 16.80 5.88
N TYR A 44 -3.27 16.91 6.75
CA TYR A 44 -3.16 17.54 8.07
C TYR A 44 -2.37 16.69 9.07
N GLU A 45 -2.54 15.37 9.02
CA GLU A 45 -1.83 14.37 9.80
C GLU A 45 -0.91 13.56 8.89
N LYS A 46 0.39 13.48 9.23
CA LYS A 46 1.38 12.72 8.48
C LYS A 46 1.79 11.47 9.25
N LEU A 47 1.87 10.36 8.52
CA LEU A 47 2.47 9.13 9.01
C LEU A 47 3.99 9.28 9.12
N ILE A 48 4.54 8.77 10.22
CA ILE A 48 5.99 8.69 10.41
C ILE A 48 6.50 7.51 9.58
N PRO A 49 7.40 7.71 8.59
CA PRO A 49 7.96 6.63 7.80
C PRO A 49 8.89 5.77 8.67
N SER A 50 9.08 4.51 8.27
CA SER A 50 10.07 3.64 8.91
C SER A 50 11.50 4.11 8.61
N GLU A 51 12.46 3.71 9.45
CA GLU A 51 13.88 4.06 9.27
C GLU A 51 14.45 3.60 7.92
N GLN A 52 13.93 2.50 7.37
CA GLN A 52 14.35 1.92 6.08
C GLN A 52 13.40 2.29 4.92
N PHE A 53 12.53 3.28 5.11
CA PHE A 53 11.63 3.72 4.05
C PHE A 53 12.43 4.30 2.86
N ARG A 54 12.24 3.71 1.68
CA ARG A 54 12.88 4.15 0.44
C ARG A 54 12.09 5.31 -0.18
N GLY A 55 12.38 6.52 0.27
CA GLY A 55 11.84 7.76 -0.28
C GLY A 55 12.59 8.26 -1.52
N ARG A 56 12.69 9.57 -1.67
CA ARG A 56 13.49 10.20 -2.74
C ARG A 56 14.98 9.96 -2.50
N ILE A 57 15.70 9.55 -3.54
CA ILE A 57 17.15 9.40 -3.50
C ILE A 57 17.79 10.77 -3.24
N HIS A 58 18.72 10.83 -2.29
CA HIS A 58 19.58 11.98 -2.06
C HIS A 58 20.90 11.77 -2.82
N PHE A 59 21.40 12.81 -3.47
CA PHE A 59 22.62 12.75 -4.26
C PHE A 59 23.63 13.81 -3.80
N GLU A 60 24.85 13.37 -3.51
CA GLU A 60 25.96 14.24 -3.12
C GLU A 60 26.99 14.28 -4.26
N PHE A 61 27.14 15.44 -4.89
CA PHE A 61 27.99 15.59 -6.09
C PHE A 61 29.47 15.36 -5.79
N ASP A 62 29.97 15.87 -4.66
CA ASP A 62 31.39 15.82 -4.29
C ASP A 62 31.92 14.39 -4.05
N LYS A 63 31.02 13.43 -3.79
CA LYS A 63 31.37 12.01 -3.58
C LYS A 63 31.29 11.19 -4.88
N CYS A 64 30.68 11.71 -5.94
CA CYS A 64 30.52 10.99 -7.19
C CYS A 64 31.85 10.96 -7.97
N ILE A 65 32.26 9.78 -8.43
CA ILE A 65 33.48 9.59 -9.22
C ILE A 65 33.19 9.20 -10.69
N ALA A 66 31.94 9.36 -11.13
CA ALA A 66 31.50 8.99 -12.47
C ALA A 66 31.79 7.52 -12.85
N CYS A 67 31.46 6.57 -11.95
CA CYS A 67 31.70 5.14 -12.16
C CYS A 67 30.57 4.41 -12.92
N GLU A 68 29.45 5.06 -13.19
CA GLU A 68 28.28 4.51 -13.92
C GLU A 68 27.62 3.25 -13.29
N VAL A 69 28.03 2.83 -12.10
CA VAL A 69 27.42 1.69 -11.37
C VAL A 69 25.92 1.90 -11.12
N CYS A 70 25.52 3.13 -10.81
CA CYS A 70 24.11 3.47 -10.62
C CYS A 70 23.27 3.25 -11.89
N VAL A 71 23.85 3.39 -13.08
CA VAL A 71 23.18 3.13 -14.36
C VAL A 71 23.09 1.64 -14.58
N HIS A 72 24.20 0.91 -14.48
CA HIS A 72 24.27 -0.53 -14.74
C HIS A 72 23.42 -1.38 -13.79
N VAL A 73 23.27 -0.97 -12.53
CA VAL A 73 22.43 -1.68 -11.54
C VAL A 73 20.96 -1.29 -11.65
N CYS A 74 20.64 -0.14 -12.25
CA CYS A 74 19.26 0.30 -12.41
C CYS A 74 18.54 -0.62 -13.41
N PRO A 75 17.39 -1.22 -13.05
CA PRO A 75 16.66 -2.12 -13.96
C PRO A 75 16.24 -1.50 -15.30
N ILE A 76 16.17 -0.18 -15.35
CA ILE A 76 15.73 0.60 -16.52
C ILE A 76 16.77 1.61 -16.99
N ASN A 77 17.99 1.60 -16.44
CA ASN A 77 19.05 2.56 -16.74
C ASN A 77 18.60 4.04 -16.62
N LEU A 78 17.90 4.39 -15.53
CA LEU A 78 17.30 5.73 -15.35
C LEU A 78 18.31 6.88 -15.12
N PRO A 79 19.36 6.73 -14.28
CA PRO A 79 20.29 7.83 -14.02
C PRO A 79 21.06 8.20 -15.28
N VAL A 80 21.15 9.49 -15.58
CA VAL A 80 22.00 10.02 -16.65
C VAL A 80 23.28 10.55 -16.02
N VAL A 81 24.41 9.99 -16.41
CA VAL A 81 25.74 10.35 -15.91
C VAL A 81 26.57 10.84 -17.09
N ASP A 82 26.86 12.14 -17.12
CA ASP A 82 27.70 12.76 -18.14
C ASP A 82 29.01 13.24 -17.48
N TRP A 83 30.15 12.83 -18.03
CA TRP A 83 31.46 13.27 -17.59
C TRP A 83 32.41 13.46 -18.78
N GLU A 84 33.27 14.49 -18.71
CA GLU A 84 34.21 14.82 -19.77
C GLU A 84 35.66 14.70 -19.29
N LEU A 85 36.46 13.88 -19.97
CA LEU A 85 37.90 13.80 -19.73
C LEU A 85 38.63 14.95 -20.45
N LYS A 86 39.02 15.99 -19.73
CA LYS A 86 39.89 17.05 -20.26
C LYS A 86 41.34 16.59 -20.32
N LYS A 87 41.73 15.96 -21.44
CA LYS A 87 43.09 15.46 -21.71
C LYS A 87 44.20 16.54 -21.68
N THR A 88 43.85 17.82 -21.76
CA THR A 88 44.79 18.94 -21.95
C THR A 88 45.17 19.69 -20.66
N ILE A 89 44.63 19.32 -19.48
CA ILE A 89 45.04 19.92 -18.22
C ILE A 89 46.37 19.27 -17.79
N LYS A 90 47.47 19.79 -18.33
CA LYS A 90 48.81 19.47 -17.84
C LYS A 90 48.87 19.89 -16.36
N LYS A 91 49.05 18.94 -15.45
CA LYS A 91 49.32 19.24 -14.04
C LYS A 91 50.66 19.96 -13.99
N ASN A 92 50.63 21.29 -13.94
CA ASN A 92 51.81 22.10 -13.68
C ASN A 92 52.19 21.83 -12.22
N ASN A 93 53.17 20.95 -12.01
CA ASN A 93 54.02 21.04 -10.85
C ASN A 93 54.90 22.30 -10.99
#